data_AF-A0A2D9QBJ2-F1
#
_entry.id   AF-A0A2D9QBJ2-F1
#
_cell.length_a   1.000
_cell.length_b   1.000
_cell.length_c   1.000
_cell.angle_alpha   90.00
_cell.angle_beta   90.00
_cell.angle_gamma   90.00
#
_symmetry.space_group_name_H-M   'P 1'
#
loop_
_entity.id
_entity.type
_entity.pdbx_description
1 polymer ?
#
loop_
_entity_poly.entity_id
_entity_poly.type
_entity_poly.pdbx_seq_one_letter_code
_entity_poly.pdbx_strand_id
1 'polypeptide(L)'
;MKIICSVFFVFLATLAYSQSGEQLYTIIDSVSSKRIKADITTLANFGTRNTFSDTTSNSRGIGAARRWIKSEFESISKDCDNCLNVFYQKDLVKANGNDRIPSDTWIVNVAAIQKGTKYPNRYIIMSGDIDSRNSDGSNSTKDAPGANDNASGMAGTIEAARVLSKYKFENSIIYLGLSGEEQGLFGGKGFAEFSKNKGWDIIGVFNNDMIGNIKGVNGVISNRDFRIFSEPVPPTETERQRKLRRFYGGEVDGISRQLARYVYKTTKKYMPEMNPMMIYRLDRFGRGGHHRPFNDLGWAGIRIMEAHENYNQQHQDIRTENGIEYGDKLKFVNFNYAAKLTAVNAINLASLAWAPPAPKNVAIGGVVEPSAKLKWNKVKGATGYKIYWRDTTSPTWDYSRYVGDVSEFTLEGIVIDNYFFGVAAVGKDGFESVVAFPNAVFR
;
A
#
# COMPACT_ATOMS: atom_id res chain seq x y z
N MET A 1 28.35 66.56 -5.13
CA MET A 1 28.36 65.22 -4.50
C MET A 1 27.12 64.46 -4.96
N LYS A 2 27.28 63.46 -5.84
CA LYS A 2 26.21 62.52 -6.20
C LYS A 2 26.50 61.21 -5.46
N ILE A 3 25.64 60.85 -4.51
CA ILE A 3 25.64 59.55 -3.81
C ILE A 3 25.14 58.51 -4.81
N ILE A 4 25.97 57.49 -5.09
CA ILE A 4 25.57 56.29 -5.81
C ILE A 4 25.28 55.23 -4.75
N CYS A 5 24.00 54.90 -4.56
CA CYS A 5 23.57 53.73 -3.78
C CYS A 5 23.68 52.48 -4.66
N SER A 6 24.67 51.63 -4.39
CA SER A 6 24.73 50.28 -4.95
C SER A 6 23.84 49.34 -4.12
N VAL A 7 22.72 48.92 -4.71
CA VAL A 7 21.85 47.87 -4.16
C VAL A 7 22.46 46.52 -4.51
N PHE A 8 22.92 45.78 -3.50
CA PHE A 8 23.38 44.40 -3.63
C PHE A 8 22.16 43.47 -3.64
N PHE A 9 21.84 42.88 -4.80
CA PHE A 9 20.84 41.81 -4.89
C PHE A 9 21.49 40.49 -4.48
N VAL A 10 21.14 39.98 -3.29
CA VAL A 10 21.48 38.63 -2.87
C VAL A 10 20.51 37.65 -3.54
N PHE A 11 20.98 36.92 -4.55
CA PHE A 11 20.25 35.78 -5.11
C PHE A 11 20.28 34.63 -4.10
N LEU A 12 19.16 34.39 -3.40
CA LEU A 12 18.94 33.11 -2.74
C LEU A 12 18.69 32.05 -3.81
N ALA A 13 19.70 31.24 -4.12
CA ALA A 13 19.53 30.04 -4.92
C ALA A 13 18.82 28.99 -4.06
N THR A 14 17.52 28.81 -4.28
CA THR A 14 16.81 27.64 -3.75
C THR A 14 17.28 26.42 -4.54
N LEU A 15 18.05 25.54 -3.89
CA LEU A 15 18.38 24.22 -4.43
C LEU A 15 17.09 23.39 -4.48
N ALA A 16 16.36 23.51 -5.58
CA ALA A 16 15.32 22.55 -5.94
C ALA A 16 16.03 21.25 -6.35
N TYR A 17 16.20 20.32 -5.42
CA TYR A 17 16.63 18.96 -5.76
C TYR A 17 15.59 18.36 -6.71
N SER A 18 15.97 18.18 -7.98
CA SER A 18 15.19 17.37 -8.92
C SER A 18 14.98 16.01 -8.28
N GLN A 19 13.73 15.56 -8.23
CA GLN A 19 13.42 14.26 -7.67
C GLN A 19 13.94 13.22 -8.65
N SER A 20 14.77 12.30 -8.19
CA SER A 20 15.44 11.30 -9.03
C SER A 20 15.33 9.93 -8.38
N GLY A 21 15.63 8.88 -9.14
CA GLY A 21 15.66 7.51 -8.61
C GLY A 21 16.62 7.34 -7.41
N GLU A 22 17.60 8.23 -7.23
CA GLU A 22 18.52 8.19 -6.09
C GLU A 22 17.83 8.48 -4.76
N GLN A 23 16.78 9.31 -4.76
CA GLN A 23 16.01 9.61 -3.55
C GLN A 23 15.34 8.36 -2.95
N LEU A 24 15.07 7.33 -3.76
CA LEU A 24 14.52 6.08 -3.26
C LEU A 24 15.53 5.31 -2.40
N TYR A 25 16.84 5.40 -2.68
CA TYR A 25 17.87 4.84 -1.80
C TYR A 25 17.93 5.60 -0.47
N THR A 26 17.86 6.94 -0.50
CA THR A 26 17.78 7.74 0.72
C THR A 26 16.56 7.39 1.57
N ILE A 27 15.41 7.11 0.94
CA ILE A 27 14.20 6.64 1.63
C ILE A 27 14.45 5.28 2.30
N ILE A 28 15.07 4.33 1.59
CA ILE A 28 15.43 3.00 2.13
C ILE A 28 16.31 3.16 3.38
N ASP A 29 17.38 3.95 3.28
CA ASP A 29 18.36 4.13 4.35
C ASP A 29 17.78 4.91 5.55
N SER A 30 16.73 5.68 5.33
CA SER A 30 16.06 6.46 6.38
C SER A 30 15.14 5.64 7.27
N VAL A 31 14.70 4.46 6.83
CA VAL A 31 13.80 3.58 7.62
C VAL A 31 14.56 2.97 8.80
N SER A 32 14.07 3.20 10.01
CA SER A 32 14.75 2.79 11.24
C SER A 32 14.11 1.58 11.90
N SER A 33 14.85 0.47 11.94
CA SER A 33 14.44 -0.71 12.73
C SER A 33 14.34 -0.40 14.24
N LYS A 34 15.10 0.57 14.75
CA LYS A 34 15.03 1.02 16.15
C LYS A 34 13.69 1.72 16.46
N ARG A 35 13.24 2.62 15.58
CA ARG A 35 11.92 3.29 15.75
C ARG A 35 10.78 2.28 15.61
N ILE A 36 10.83 1.44 14.59
CA ILE A 36 9.85 0.36 14.39
C ILE A 36 9.79 -0.55 15.64
N LYS A 37 10.92 -0.96 16.20
CA LYS A 37 10.94 -1.73 17.45
C LYS A 37 10.26 -1.00 18.60
N ALA A 38 10.51 0.30 18.77
CA ALA A 38 9.90 1.10 19.83
C ALA A 38 8.38 1.21 19.66
N ASP A 39 7.91 1.43 18.43
CA ASP A 39 6.49 1.52 18.11
C ASP A 39 5.77 0.18 18.34
N ILE A 40 6.33 -0.92 17.84
CA ILE A 40 5.79 -2.27 18.05
C ILE A 40 5.74 -2.59 19.55
N THR A 41 6.79 -2.26 20.29
CA THR A 41 6.84 -2.46 21.74
C THR A 41 5.74 -1.69 22.45
N THR A 42 5.52 -0.43 22.07
CA THR A 42 4.47 0.41 22.65
C THR A 42 3.09 -0.16 22.34
N LEU A 43 2.82 -0.47 21.08
CA LEU A 43 1.55 -1.06 20.65
C LEU A 43 1.27 -2.38 21.39
N ALA A 44 2.27 -3.28 21.48
CA ALA A 44 2.13 -4.57 22.13
C ALA A 44 1.88 -4.49 23.65
N ASN A 45 2.29 -3.38 24.27
CA ASN A 45 2.18 -3.16 25.72
C ASN A 45 0.86 -2.53 26.17
N PHE A 46 -0.08 -2.25 25.26
CA PHE A 46 -1.46 -1.88 25.65
C PHE A 46 -2.27 -3.05 26.24
N GLY A 47 -1.64 -4.21 26.46
CA GLY A 47 -2.24 -5.43 26.99
C GLY A 47 -3.07 -6.16 25.94
N THR A 48 -4.11 -5.51 25.45
CA THR A 48 -4.90 -5.92 24.29
C THR A 48 -5.33 -4.69 23.52
N ARG A 49 -5.46 -4.82 22.20
CA ARG A 49 -6.05 -3.80 21.34
C ARG A 49 -7.32 -4.33 20.69
N ASN A 50 -7.98 -5.33 21.29
CA ASN A 50 -9.23 -5.87 20.79
C ASN A 50 -10.26 -4.75 20.55
N THR A 51 -11.03 -4.86 19.47
CA THR A 51 -12.02 -3.85 19.06
C THR A 51 -13.04 -3.51 20.16
N PHE A 52 -13.34 -4.46 21.04
CA PHE A 52 -14.28 -4.30 22.15
C PHE A 52 -13.59 -3.98 23.49
N SER A 53 -12.29 -3.74 23.48
CA SER A 53 -11.52 -3.42 24.70
C SER A 53 -11.74 -1.97 25.13
N ASP A 54 -11.23 -1.67 26.32
CA ASP A 54 -11.36 -0.37 26.98
C ASP A 54 -11.03 0.81 26.04
N THR A 55 -11.89 1.83 26.08
CA THR A 55 -11.74 3.05 25.27
C THR A 55 -11.35 4.29 26.08
N THR A 56 -11.40 4.24 27.42
CA THR A 56 -11.25 5.37 28.35
C THR A 56 -9.88 5.37 29.02
N SER A 57 -9.32 4.20 29.34
CA SER A 57 -7.98 4.01 29.91
C SER A 57 -6.90 4.62 29.03
N ASN A 58 -5.90 5.24 29.66
CA ASN A 58 -4.76 5.85 28.99
C ASN A 58 -3.60 4.87 28.72
N SER A 59 -3.65 3.66 29.28
CA SER A 59 -2.54 2.70 29.23
C SER A 59 -2.94 1.29 28.76
N ARG A 60 -4.24 0.99 28.63
CA ARG A 60 -4.72 -0.32 28.19
C ARG A 60 -5.85 -0.15 27.16
N GLY A 61 -5.96 -1.11 26.26
CA GLY A 61 -7.09 -1.20 25.34
C GLY A 61 -6.92 -0.39 24.07
N ILE A 62 -7.86 -0.59 23.15
CA ILE A 62 -7.85 0.02 21.82
C ILE A 62 -8.00 1.55 21.89
N GLY A 63 -8.65 2.10 22.92
CA GLY A 63 -8.74 3.54 23.12
C GLY A 63 -7.39 4.20 23.33
N ALA A 64 -6.58 3.63 24.23
CA ALA A 64 -5.21 4.10 24.49
C ALA A 64 -4.37 4.02 23.21
N ALA A 65 -4.43 2.88 22.50
CA ALA A 65 -3.70 2.67 21.26
C ALA A 65 -4.07 3.70 20.18
N ARG A 66 -5.38 3.95 19.93
CA ARG A 66 -5.85 4.95 18.97
C ARG A 66 -5.35 6.35 19.28
N ARG A 67 -5.37 6.76 20.57
CA ARG A 67 -4.87 8.06 21.00
C ARG A 67 -3.36 8.18 20.81
N TRP A 68 -2.62 7.12 21.14
CA TRP A 68 -1.18 7.08 20.93
C TRP A 68 -0.80 7.16 19.44
N ILE A 69 -1.45 6.38 18.57
CA ILE A 69 -1.22 6.43 17.12
C ILE A 69 -1.51 7.83 16.57
N LYS A 70 -2.63 8.44 17.01
CA LYS A 70 -2.96 9.81 16.61
C LYS A 70 -1.87 10.79 17.07
N SER A 71 -1.38 10.68 18.30
CA SER A 71 -0.32 11.56 18.79
C SER A 71 1.00 11.38 18.04
N GLU A 72 1.33 10.16 17.62
CA GLU A 72 2.50 9.91 16.77
C GLU A 72 2.36 10.66 15.44
N PHE A 73 1.23 10.50 14.73
CA PHE A 73 1.01 11.23 13.49
C PHE A 73 0.99 12.76 13.67
N GLU A 74 0.45 13.27 14.78
CA GLU A 74 0.48 14.70 15.08
C GLU A 74 1.89 15.21 15.39
N SER A 75 2.72 14.41 16.07
CA SER A 75 4.14 14.74 16.28
C SER A 75 4.89 14.80 14.95
N ILE A 76 4.69 13.80 14.08
CA ILE A 76 5.28 13.77 12.75
C ILE A 76 4.83 14.98 11.91
N SER A 77 3.56 15.36 12.03
CA SER A 77 3.03 16.54 11.35
C SER A 77 3.75 17.81 11.80
N LYS A 78 3.96 17.99 13.11
CA LYS A 78 4.69 19.14 13.66
C LYS A 78 6.14 19.20 13.15
N ASP A 79 6.81 18.05 13.04
CA ASP A 79 8.19 17.95 12.56
C ASP A 79 8.34 18.30 11.06
N CYS A 80 7.25 18.34 10.31
CA CYS A 80 7.22 18.70 8.88
C CYS A 80 6.40 19.98 8.59
N ASP A 81 6.32 20.91 9.55
CA ASP A 81 5.57 22.17 9.43
C ASP A 81 4.06 21.97 9.21
N ASN A 82 3.46 21.06 9.99
CA ASN A 82 2.05 20.68 9.94
C ASN A 82 1.62 20.11 8.57
N CYS A 83 2.49 19.33 7.92
CA CYS A 83 2.22 18.81 6.58
C CYS A 83 1.18 17.67 6.52
N LEU A 84 0.79 17.08 7.66
CA LEU A 84 -0.19 16.00 7.73
C LEU A 84 -1.51 16.51 8.34
N ASN A 85 -2.62 16.25 7.64
CA ASN A 85 -3.95 16.38 8.22
C ASN A 85 -4.33 15.09 8.95
N VAL A 86 -4.32 15.14 10.29
CA VAL A 86 -4.54 13.98 11.16
C VAL A 86 -5.96 14.02 11.75
N PHE A 87 -6.75 12.96 11.58
CA PHE A 87 -8.12 12.90 12.07
C PHE A 87 -8.58 11.47 12.39
N TYR A 88 -9.66 11.38 13.16
CA TYR A 88 -10.39 10.13 13.36
C TYR A 88 -11.52 10.01 12.34
N GLN A 89 -11.68 8.83 11.76
CA GLN A 89 -12.89 8.44 11.04
C GLN A 89 -13.62 7.39 11.89
N LYS A 90 -14.95 7.54 12.06
CA LYS A 90 -15.73 6.73 12.99
C LYS A 90 -17.01 6.22 12.34
N ASP A 91 -17.33 4.95 12.56
CA ASP A 91 -18.61 4.34 12.21
C ASP A 91 -19.17 3.55 13.39
N LEU A 92 -20.47 3.66 13.64
CA LEU A 92 -21.16 2.82 14.60
C LEU A 92 -21.57 1.53 13.90
N VAL A 93 -21.05 0.40 14.35
CA VAL A 93 -21.47 -0.92 13.87
C VAL A 93 -22.36 -1.56 14.92
N LYS A 94 -23.60 -1.85 14.52
CA LYS A 94 -24.60 -2.47 15.39
C LYS A 94 -24.37 -3.97 15.49
N ALA A 95 -24.61 -4.55 16.67
CA ALA A 95 -24.51 -5.98 16.90
C ALA A 95 -25.46 -6.76 15.99
N ASN A 96 -26.74 -6.38 15.94
CA ASN A 96 -27.77 -6.95 15.07
C ASN A 96 -27.79 -8.51 15.02
N GLY A 97 -27.42 -9.18 16.11
CA GLY A 97 -27.32 -10.65 16.17
C GLY A 97 -26.14 -11.25 15.41
N ASN A 98 -25.13 -10.45 15.07
CA ASN A 98 -23.86 -10.91 14.49
C ASN A 98 -22.92 -11.37 15.62
N ASP A 99 -22.62 -12.67 15.67
CA ASP A 99 -21.72 -13.25 16.68
C ASP A 99 -20.31 -12.63 16.70
N ARG A 100 -19.89 -11.97 15.61
CA ARG A 100 -18.61 -11.24 15.56
C ARG A 100 -18.65 -9.87 16.22
N ILE A 101 -19.83 -9.36 16.55
CA ILE A 101 -20.05 -8.05 17.20
C ILE A 101 -21.03 -8.26 18.36
N PRO A 102 -20.54 -8.60 19.57
CA PRO A 102 -21.40 -8.93 20.70
C PRO A 102 -22.19 -7.72 21.22
N SER A 103 -21.75 -6.49 20.91
CA SER A 103 -22.43 -5.25 21.30
C SER A 103 -22.17 -4.13 20.30
N ASP A 104 -23.10 -3.18 20.19
CA ASP A 104 -22.94 -1.97 19.39
C ASP A 104 -21.60 -1.28 19.70
N THR A 105 -20.78 -1.09 18.67
CA THR A 105 -19.38 -0.68 18.84
C THR A 105 -19.01 0.43 17.86
N TRP A 106 -18.36 1.47 18.38
CA TRP A 106 -17.73 2.49 17.55
C TRP A 106 -16.39 1.97 17.02
N ILE A 107 -16.35 1.75 15.71
CA ILE A 107 -15.11 1.48 14.98
C ILE A 107 -14.46 2.81 14.66
N VAL A 108 -13.22 3.00 15.11
CA VAL A 108 -12.50 4.28 14.99
C VAL A 108 -11.16 4.05 14.32
N ASN A 109 -11.02 4.58 13.12
CA ASN A 109 -9.78 4.59 12.36
C ASN A 109 -8.99 5.87 12.66
N VAL A 110 -7.67 5.83 12.48
CA VAL A 110 -6.78 6.99 12.60
C VAL A 110 -6.11 7.24 11.26
N ALA A 111 -6.36 8.40 10.65
CA ALA A 111 -5.82 8.74 9.34
C ALA A 111 -4.91 9.97 9.42
N ALA A 112 -3.80 9.93 8.69
CA ALA A 112 -2.94 11.08 8.44
C ALA A 112 -2.76 11.26 6.94
N ILE A 113 -3.21 12.41 6.40
CA ILE A 113 -3.15 12.73 4.97
C ILE A 113 -2.02 13.71 4.70
N GLN A 114 -1.05 13.29 3.91
CA GLN A 114 -0.07 14.16 3.27
C GLN A 114 -0.60 14.60 1.91
N LYS A 115 -0.90 15.89 1.73
CA LYS A 115 -1.52 16.39 0.51
C LYS A 115 -0.53 16.55 -0.65
N GLY A 116 -0.90 16.00 -1.80
CA GLY A 116 -0.19 16.18 -3.06
C GLY A 116 -0.31 17.61 -3.60
N THR A 117 0.71 18.09 -4.29
CA THR A 117 0.80 19.47 -4.78
C THR A 117 0.08 19.70 -6.12
N LYS A 118 -0.16 18.64 -6.91
CA LYS A 118 -0.65 18.74 -8.29
C LYS A 118 -1.93 17.93 -8.54
N TYR A 119 -2.04 16.77 -7.92
CA TYR A 119 -3.20 15.89 -7.95
C TYR A 119 -3.70 15.60 -6.52
N PRO A 120 -4.14 16.63 -5.76
CA PRO A 120 -4.46 16.49 -4.33
C PRO A 120 -5.64 15.55 -4.02
N ASN A 121 -6.46 15.20 -5.02
CA ASN A 121 -7.56 14.25 -4.88
C ASN A 121 -7.22 12.82 -5.34
N ARG A 122 -5.98 12.55 -5.81
CA ARG A 122 -5.47 11.20 -6.04
C ARG A 122 -4.74 10.72 -4.79
N TYR A 123 -5.13 9.57 -4.27
CA TYR A 123 -4.60 9.05 -3.00
C TYR A 123 -4.00 7.67 -3.18
N ILE A 124 -2.84 7.46 -2.56
CA ILE A 124 -2.27 6.14 -2.33
C ILE A 124 -2.31 5.91 -0.82
N ILE A 125 -2.71 4.71 -0.41
CA ILE A 125 -2.91 4.38 1.01
C ILE A 125 -1.88 3.33 1.42
N MET A 126 -1.24 3.54 2.57
CA MET A 126 -0.60 2.48 3.34
C MET A 126 -1.39 2.27 4.62
N SER A 127 -1.81 1.03 4.87
CA SER A 127 -2.54 0.68 6.08
C SER A 127 -1.81 -0.34 6.94
N GLY A 128 -2.06 -0.25 8.25
CA GLY A 128 -1.80 -1.29 9.24
C GLY A 128 -2.95 -1.32 10.25
N ASP A 129 -3.17 -2.48 10.87
CA ASP A 129 -4.33 -2.67 11.74
C ASP A 129 -3.98 -2.35 13.19
N ILE A 130 -4.90 -1.64 13.84
CA ILE A 130 -4.77 -1.18 15.22
C ILE A 130 -5.13 -2.32 16.15
N ASP A 131 -6.15 -3.10 15.81
CA ASP A 131 -6.68 -4.13 16.68
C ASP A 131 -5.74 -5.34 16.82
N SER A 132 -6.01 -6.12 17.86
CA SER A 132 -5.38 -7.42 18.10
C SER A 132 -6.39 -8.34 18.77
N ARG A 133 -6.13 -9.65 18.74
CA ARG A 133 -6.96 -10.63 19.44
C ARG A 133 -6.14 -11.78 19.98
N ASN A 134 -6.72 -12.42 20.98
CA ASN A 134 -6.33 -13.73 21.46
C ASN A 134 -7.19 -14.81 20.75
N SER A 135 -7.20 -16.04 21.28
CA SER A 135 -7.90 -17.16 20.63
C SER A 135 -9.39 -16.92 20.47
N ASP A 136 -10.04 -16.40 21.51
CA ASP A 136 -11.43 -15.94 21.44
C ASP A 136 -11.47 -14.48 20.97
N GLY A 137 -11.90 -14.26 19.73
CA GLY A 137 -11.93 -12.92 19.11
C GLY A 137 -12.88 -11.92 19.79
N SER A 138 -13.81 -12.41 20.62
CA SER A 138 -14.74 -11.58 21.39
C SER A 138 -14.21 -11.22 22.78
N ASN A 139 -13.15 -11.88 23.25
CA ASN A 139 -12.58 -11.63 24.56
C ASN A 139 -11.73 -10.35 24.56
N SER A 140 -12.29 -9.28 25.12
CA SER A 140 -11.65 -7.97 25.15
C SER A 140 -10.83 -7.67 26.39
N THR A 141 -10.74 -8.62 27.32
CA THR A 141 -10.07 -8.45 28.61
C THR A 141 -8.76 -9.21 28.70
N LYS A 142 -8.62 -10.36 28.04
CA LYS A 142 -7.37 -11.13 27.98
C LYS A 142 -6.29 -10.37 27.22
N ASP A 143 -5.04 -10.61 27.62
CA ASP A 143 -3.89 -10.04 26.94
C ASP A 143 -3.73 -10.63 25.53
N ALA A 144 -3.57 -9.74 24.56
CA ALA A 144 -3.35 -10.01 23.16
C ALA A 144 -2.33 -8.99 22.62
N PRO A 145 -1.02 -9.24 22.83
CA PRO A 145 0.00 -8.24 22.48
C PRO A 145 0.00 -7.95 20.97
N GLY A 146 -0.29 -8.92 20.12
CA GLY A 146 -0.42 -8.69 18.67
C GLY A 146 0.80 -7.98 18.09
N ALA A 147 2.00 -8.43 18.49
CA ALA A 147 3.26 -7.76 18.17
C ALA A 147 3.58 -7.83 16.67
N ASN A 148 3.36 -8.97 16.03
CA ASN A 148 3.43 -9.09 14.58
C ASN A 148 2.08 -8.76 13.92
N ASP A 149 0.98 -9.18 14.53
CA ASP A 149 -0.39 -9.10 14.06
C ASP A 149 -1.26 -8.18 14.95
N ASN A 150 -1.39 -6.90 14.62
CA ASN A 150 -0.72 -6.21 13.51
C ASN A 150 0.05 -4.95 13.94
N ALA A 151 0.67 -4.98 15.13
CA ALA A 151 1.54 -3.89 15.56
C ALA A 151 2.70 -3.68 14.57
N SER A 152 3.18 -4.72 13.89
CA SER A 152 4.23 -4.61 12.88
C SER A 152 3.81 -3.75 11.68
N GLY A 153 2.62 -3.97 11.11
CA GLY A 153 2.09 -3.19 9.99
C GLY A 153 1.78 -1.75 10.36
N MET A 154 1.20 -1.55 11.55
CA MET A 154 0.91 -0.19 12.06
C MET A 154 2.20 0.58 12.33
N ALA A 155 3.20 -0.02 12.99
CA ALA A 155 4.50 0.61 13.19
C ALA A 155 5.21 0.94 11.87
N GLY A 156 5.14 0.05 10.87
CA GLY A 156 5.65 0.33 9.53
C GLY A 156 4.94 1.52 8.87
N THR A 157 3.63 1.65 9.06
CA THR A 157 2.84 2.79 8.54
C THR A 157 3.23 4.11 9.20
N ILE A 158 3.46 4.12 10.52
CA ILE A 158 3.95 5.31 11.23
C ILE A 158 5.37 5.66 10.78
N GLU A 159 6.26 4.68 10.62
CA GLU A 159 7.62 4.93 10.15
C GLU A 159 7.67 5.42 8.69
N ALA A 160 6.81 4.90 7.81
CA ALA A 160 6.64 5.44 6.47
C ALA A 160 6.21 6.92 6.52
N ALA A 161 5.29 7.29 7.42
CA ALA A 161 4.91 8.69 7.63
C ALA A 161 6.10 9.54 8.08
N ARG A 162 6.94 9.06 9.02
CA ARG A 162 8.16 9.76 9.48
C ARG A 162 9.17 10.03 8.36
N VAL A 163 9.32 9.08 7.44
CA VAL A 163 10.30 9.18 6.36
C VAL A 163 9.75 10.03 5.22
N LEU A 164 8.51 9.77 4.79
CA LEU A 164 7.94 10.37 3.59
C LEU A 164 7.39 11.79 3.82
N SER A 165 7.06 12.17 5.06
CA SER A 165 6.64 13.56 5.38
C SER A 165 7.70 14.61 5.04
N LYS A 166 8.97 14.21 4.95
CA LYS A 166 10.12 15.04 4.57
C LYS A 166 10.16 15.39 3.07
N TYR A 167 9.29 14.79 2.27
CA TYR A 167 9.22 14.98 0.83
C TYR A 167 7.92 15.67 0.42
N LYS A 168 7.88 16.21 -0.80
CA LYS A 168 6.67 16.72 -1.44
C LYS A 168 6.33 15.83 -2.63
N PHE A 169 5.04 15.49 -2.75
CA PHE A 169 4.53 14.57 -3.77
C PHE A 169 3.52 15.26 -4.69
N GLU A 170 3.35 14.76 -5.91
CA GLU A 170 2.32 15.27 -6.82
C GLU A 170 0.93 14.75 -6.42
N ASN A 171 0.84 13.49 -5.97
CA ASN A 171 -0.38 12.85 -5.44
C ASN A 171 -0.35 12.82 -3.91
N SER A 172 -1.52 12.63 -3.30
CA SER A 172 -1.64 12.53 -1.84
C SER A 172 -1.32 11.11 -1.34
N ILE A 173 -0.80 11.03 -0.11
CA ILE A 173 -0.58 9.77 0.61
C ILE A 173 -1.46 9.76 1.86
N ILE A 174 -2.10 8.63 2.15
CA ILE A 174 -2.83 8.40 3.40
C ILE A 174 -2.08 7.32 4.18
N TYR A 175 -1.62 7.67 5.38
CA TYR A 175 -1.15 6.73 6.39
C TYR A 175 -2.33 6.38 7.29
N LEU A 176 -2.74 5.11 7.30
CA LEU A 176 -4.05 4.72 7.83
C LEU A 176 -3.94 3.59 8.85
N GLY A 177 -4.32 3.88 10.10
CA GLY A 177 -4.59 2.88 11.12
C GLY A 177 -6.05 2.44 11.08
N LEU A 178 -6.30 1.16 10.80
CA LEU A 178 -7.64 0.59 10.69
C LEU A 178 -8.00 -0.23 11.95
N SER A 179 -9.24 -0.11 12.44
CA SER A 179 -9.75 -0.96 13.53
C SER A 179 -10.75 -2.00 13.00
N GLY A 180 -10.97 -3.08 13.75
CA GLY A 180 -12.05 -4.02 13.46
C GLY A 180 -11.78 -4.95 12.28
N GLU A 181 -10.50 -5.21 11.99
CA GLU A 181 -10.08 -6.25 11.02
C GLU A 181 -10.68 -7.59 11.46
N GLU A 182 -10.46 -7.91 12.73
CA GLU A 182 -10.62 -9.23 13.32
C GLU A 182 -12.08 -9.66 13.47
N GLN A 183 -13.00 -8.70 13.34
CA GLN A 183 -14.44 -8.89 13.46
C GLN A 183 -15.13 -8.88 12.08
N GLY A 184 -14.41 -8.58 11.00
CA GLY A 184 -14.96 -8.57 9.65
C GLY A 184 -14.60 -7.37 8.79
N LEU A 185 -13.40 -6.79 8.97
CA LEU A 185 -12.87 -5.68 8.17
C LEU A 185 -13.68 -4.39 8.26
N PHE A 186 -14.31 -4.12 9.41
CA PHE A 186 -15.25 -3.00 9.55
C PHE A 186 -14.59 -1.64 9.37
N GLY A 187 -13.36 -1.46 9.87
CA GLY A 187 -12.63 -0.21 9.71
C GLY A 187 -12.33 0.08 8.24
N GLY A 188 -11.85 -0.91 7.49
CA GLY A 188 -11.61 -0.75 6.05
C GLY A 188 -12.90 -0.50 5.28
N LYS A 189 -14.00 -1.20 5.61
CA LYS A 189 -15.31 -0.95 4.98
C LYS A 189 -15.78 0.49 5.22
N GLY A 190 -15.76 0.93 6.47
CA GLY A 190 -16.12 2.27 6.88
C GLY A 190 -15.29 3.35 6.18
N PHE A 191 -13.97 3.18 6.14
CA PHE A 191 -13.08 4.14 5.50
C PHE A 191 -13.21 4.14 3.96
N ALA A 192 -13.46 2.98 3.35
CA ALA A 192 -13.69 2.86 1.91
C ALA A 192 -15.00 3.57 1.51
N GLU A 193 -16.09 3.37 2.25
CA GLU A 193 -17.36 4.09 2.06
C GLU A 193 -17.21 5.60 2.30
N PHE A 194 -16.50 5.99 3.37
CA PHE A 194 -16.17 7.40 3.64
C PHE A 194 -15.41 8.04 2.47
N SER A 195 -14.41 7.35 1.92
CA SER A 195 -13.61 7.82 0.79
C SER A 195 -14.46 7.96 -0.49
N LYS A 196 -15.39 7.01 -0.72
CA LYS A 196 -16.32 7.04 -1.85
C LYS A 196 -17.27 8.22 -1.75
N ASN A 197 -17.82 8.46 -0.57
CA ASN A 197 -18.72 9.59 -0.30
C ASN A 197 -18.01 10.95 -0.43
N LYS A 198 -16.70 11.00 -0.16
CA LYS A 198 -15.86 12.18 -0.40
C LYS A 198 -15.43 12.35 -1.86
N GLY A 199 -15.72 11.40 -2.74
CA GLY A 199 -15.29 11.44 -4.14
C GLY A 199 -13.77 11.36 -4.32
N TRP A 200 -13.08 10.65 -3.43
CA TRP A 200 -11.63 10.48 -3.50
C TRP A 200 -11.24 9.48 -4.59
N ASP A 201 -10.19 9.80 -5.35
CA ASP A 201 -9.61 8.90 -6.36
C ASP A 201 -8.49 8.07 -5.71
N ILE A 202 -8.82 6.89 -5.19
CA ILE A 202 -7.84 5.97 -4.60
C ILE A 202 -7.19 5.13 -5.71
N ILE A 203 -5.89 5.32 -5.90
CA ILE A 203 -5.13 4.67 -6.98
C ILE A 203 -4.33 3.45 -6.53
N GLY A 204 -4.28 3.19 -5.22
CA GLY A 204 -3.68 1.99 -4.66
C GLY A 204 -3.77 1.91 -3.15
N VAL A 205 -4.08 0.73 -2.63
CA VAL A 205 -4.09 0.42 -1.20
C VAL A 205 -3.06 -0.66 -0.91
N PHE A 206 -2.13 -0.34 -0.01
CA PHE A 206 -1.06 -1.20 0.46
C PHE A 206 -1.39 -1.66 1.87
N ASN A 207 -2.04 -2.83 1.99
CA ASN A 207 -2.38 -3.41 3.27
C ASN A 207 -1.18 -4.17 3.83
N ASN A 208 -0.61 -3.67 4.92
CA ASN A 208 0.51 -4.29 5.63
C ASN A 208 -0.01 -5.00 6.85
N ASP A 209 -0.06 -6.32 6.76
CA ASP A 209 -0.63 -7.15 7.80
C ASP A 209 0.22 -8.40 7.97
N MET A 210 0.94 -8.42 9.10
CA MET A 210 2.06 -9.31 9.46
C MET A 210 3.29 -9.08 8.57
N ILE A 211 4.13 -8.11 8.96
CA ILE A 211 5.37 -7.78 8.23
C ILE A 211 6.65 -8.02 9.05
N GLY A 212 6.55 -8.76 10.16
CA GLY A 212 7.62 -8.85 11.16
C GLY A 212 8.21 -10.24 11.37
N ASN A 213 7.59 -11.34 10.95
CA ASN A 213 8.10 -12.68 11.21
C ASN A 213 8.81 -13.30 9.98
N ILE A 214 9.87 -14.06 10.28
CA ILE A 214 10.77 -14.68 9.28
C ILE A 214 10.76 -16.20 9.33
N LYS A 215 10.16 -16.82 10.36
CA LYS A 215 10.22 -18.26 10.60
C LYS A 215 8.82 -18.88 10.53
N GLY A 216 8.60 -19.69 9.51
CA GLY A 216 7.34 -20.39 9.32
C GLY A 216 7.17 -21.56 10.28
N VAL A 217 5.91 -22.01 10.44
CA VAL A 217 5.61 -23.29 11.12
C VAL A 217 6.32 -24.49 10.50
N ASN A 218 6.64 -24.42 9.21
CA ASN A 218 7.38 -25.43 8.46
C ASN A 218 8.90 -25.39 8.69
N GLY A 219 9.39 -24.53 9.58
CA GLY A 219 10.81 -24.41 9.91
C GLY A 219 11.64 -23.59 8.91
N VAL A 220 11.07 -23.16 7.78
CA VAL A 220 11.76 -22.29 6.82
C VAL A 220 11.97 -20.91 7.43
N ILE A 221 13.19 -20.39 7.29
CA ILE A 221 13.58 -19.06 7.77
C ILE A 221 14.02 -18.21 6.58
N SER A 222 13.32 -17.10 6.35
CA SER A 222 13.72 -16.12 5.32
C SER A 222 13.41 -14.70 5.78
N ASN A 223 14.38 -13.81 5.64
CA ASN A 223 14.26 -12.39 5.94
C ASN A 223 14.29 -11.53 4.66
N ARG A 224 13.93 -12.12 3.53
CA ARG A 224 13.93 -11.53 2.19
C ARG A 224 12.66 -11.85 1.39
N ASP A 225 12.03 -13.00 1.66
CA ASP A 225 10.83 -13.44 0.94
C ASP A 225 9.56 -12.82 1.53
N PHE A 226 8.74 -12.21 0.67
CA PHE A 226 7.44 -11.66 1.06
C PHE A 226 6.41 -11.85 -0.05
N ARG A 227 5.14 -11.90 0.33
CA ARG A 227 4.02 -12.14 -0.58
C ARG A 227 3.33 -10.84 -0.93
N ILE A 228 2.94 -10.72 -2.20
CA ILE A 228 2.08 -9.65 -2.70
C ILE A 228 0.79 -10.31 -3.23
N PHE A 229 -0.27 -10.27 -2.43
CA PHE A 229 -1.58 -10.74 -2.87
C PHE A 229 -2.29 -9.64 -3.64
N SER A 230 -3.00 -10.04 -4.69
CA SER A 230 -3.82 -9.13 -5.48
C SER A 230 -4.91 -9.93 -6.21
N GLU A 231 -6.10 -9.37 -6.32
CA GLU A 231 -7.19 -9.98 -7.08
C GLU A 231 -6.99 -9.84 -8.61
N PRO A 232 -7.58 -10.73 -9.44
CA PRO A 232 -7.43 -10.67 -10.89
C PRO A 232 -8.13 -9.46 -11.53
N VAL A 233 -9.38 -9.16 -11.14
CA VAL A 233 -10.23 -8.11 -11.71
C VAL A 233 -11.15 -7.54 -10.64
N PRO A 234 -11.55 -6.25 -10.73
CA PRO A 234 -12.48 -5.66 -9.78
C PRO A 234 -13.86 -6.37 -9.80
N PRO A 235 -14.49 -6.60 -8.64
CA PRO A 235 -15.84 -7.17 -8.57
C PRO A 235 -16.92 -6.25 -9.15
N THR A 236 -16.62 -4.95 -9.28
CA THR A 236 -17.50 -3.93 -9.86
C THR A 236 -17.47 -3.87 -11.39
N GLU A 237 -16.76 -4.77 -12.06
CA GLU A 237 -16.70 -4.84 -13.52
C GLU A 237 -18.08 -5.13 -14.13
N THR A 238 -18.49 -4.32 -15.11
CA THR A 238 -19.75 -4.52 -15.85
C THR A 238 -19.70 -5.79 -16.69
N GLU A 239 -20.86 -6.36 -17.01
CA GLU A 239 -20.94 -7.54 -17.88
C GLU A 239 -20.26 -7.30 -19.26
N ARG A 240 -20.40 -6.10 -19.81
CA ARG A 240 -19.73 -5.71 -21.06
C ARG A 240 -18.21 -5.74 -20.92
N GLN A 241 -17.66 -5.14 -19.86
CA GLN A 241 -16.20 -5.14 -19.61
C GLN A 241 -15.67 -6.57 -19.45
N ARG A 242 -16.39 -7.41 -18.70
CA ARG A 242 -16.05 -8.83 -18.52
C ARG A 242 -16.03 -9.59 -19.85
N LYS A 243 -17.05 -9.39 -20.71
CA LYS A 243 -17.12 -10.00 -22.05
C LYS A 243 -15.96 -9.55 -22.93
N LEU A 244 -15.62 -8.26 -22.92
CA LEU A 244 -14.50 -7.72 -23.70
C LEU A 244 -13.15 -8.25 -23.21
N ARG A 245 -12.95 -8.35 -21.89
CA ARG A 245 -11.74 -8.94 -21.30
C ARG A 245 -11.55 -10.40 -21.72
N ARG A 246 -12.62 -11.20 -21.73
CA ARG A 246 -12.56 -12.58 -22.24
C ARG A 246 -12.22 -12.66 -23.74
N PHE A 247 -12.48 -11.60 -24.50
CA PHE A 247 -12.27 -11.58 -25.94
C PHE A 247 -10.87 -11.12 -26.35
N TYR A 248 -10.32 -10.11 -25.67
CA TYR A 248 -8.96 -9.59 -25.94
C TYR A 248 -7.89 -10.13 -24.98
N GLY A 249 -8.28 -10.94 -23.99
CA GLY A 249 -7.45 -11.35 -22.86
C GLY A 249 -7.36 -10.31 -21.75
N GLY A 250 -6.57 -10.62 -20.71
CA GLY A 250 -6.31 -9.72 -19.59
C GLY A 250 -7.04 -10.09 -18.30
N GLU A 251 -7.46 -11.36 -18.17
CA GLU A 251 -8.04 -11.95 -16.95
C GLU A 251 -7.11 -11.87 -15.74
N VAL A 252 -5.81 -11.72 -15.98
CA VAL A 252 -4.76 -11.56 -14.96
C VAL A 252 -4.16 -10.15 -14.94
N ASP A 253 -4.81 -9.16 -15.55
CA ASP A 253 -4.28 -7.81 -15.76
C ASP A 253 -5.14 -6.69 -15.16
N GLY A 254 -6.05 -7.01 -14.24
CA GLY A 254 -6.80 -6.00 -13.49
C GLY A 254 -5.91 -5.07 -12.66
N ILE A 255 -6.50 -3.98 -12.19
CA ILE A 255 -5.78 -2.86 -11.57
C ILE A 255 -4.93 -3.27 -10.35
N SER A 256 -5.41 -4.21 -9.53
CA SER A 256 -4.66 -4.73 -8.36
C SER A 256 -3.42 -5.53 -8.79
N ARG A 257 -3.49 -6.26 -9.92
CA ARG A 257 -2.32 -6.95 -10.51
C ARG A 257 -1.28 -5.97 -11.02
N GLN A 258 -1.72 -4.87 -11.64
CA GLN A 258 -0.81 -3.83 -12.10
C GLN A 258 -0.10 -3.14 -10.92
N LEU A 259 -0.83 -2.91 -9.81
CA LEU A 259 -0.23 -2.41 -8.57
C LEU A 259 0.78 -3.41 -7.98
N ALA A 260 0.46 -4.70 -7.94
CA ALA A 260 1.40 -5.73 -7.47
C ALA A 260 2.67 -5.81 -8.34
N ARG A 261 2.54 -5.75 -9.67
CA ARG A 261 3.69 -5.72 -10.60
C ARG A 261 4.54 -4.47 -10.43
N TYR A 262 3.90 -3.33 -10.14
CA TYR A 262 4.61 -2.11 -9.80
C TYR A 262 5.51 -2.32 -8.57
N VAL A 263 4.95 -2.90 -7.50
CA VAL A 263 5.70 -3.22 -6.28
C VAL A 263 6.83 -4.19 -6.57
N TYR A 264 6.57 -5.25 -7.33
CA TYR A 264 7.60 -6.21 -7.74
C TYR A 264 8.76 -5.50 -8.45
N LYS A 265 8.47 -4.73 -9.51
CA LYS A 265 9.48 -4.05 -10.33
C LYS A 265 10.31 -3.07 -9.51
N THR A 266 9.67 -2.21 -8.73
CA THR A 266 10.35 -1.21 -7.90
C THR A 266 11.22 -1.88 -6.84
N THR A 267 10.72 -2.96 -6.21
CA THR A 267 11.49 -3.75 -5.25
C THR A 267 12.72 -4.36 -5.91
N LYS A 268 12.56 -5.07 -7.03
CA LYS A 268 13.70 -5.70 -7.72
C LYS A 268 14.73 -4.68 -8.23
N LYS A 269 14.32 -3.44 -8.50
CA LYS A 269 15.22 -2.37 -8.94
C LYS A 269 16.03 -1.77 -7.80
N TYR A 270 15.40 -1.42 -6.67
CA TYR A 270 16.05 -0.65 -5.60
C TYR A 270 16.41 -1.48 -4.36
N MET A 271 15.84 -2.67 -4.22
CA MET A 271 16.14 -3.65 -3.16
C MET A 271 16.27 -5.05 -3.79
N PRO A 272 17.26 -5.28 -4.68
CA PRO A 272 17.36 -6.49 -5.49
C PRO A 272 17.55 -7.77 -4.66
N GLU A 273 18.02 -7.65 -3.42
CA GLU A 273 18.17 -8.75 -2.46
C GLU A 273 16.84 -9.22 -1.88
N MET A 274 15.77 -8.41 -1.98
CA MET A 274 14.43 -8.80 -1.57
C MET A 274 13.76 -9.65 -2.65
N ASN A 275 12.88 -10.54 -2.21
CA ASN A 275 12.24 -11.56 -3.04
C ASN A 275 10.70 -11.40 -2.98
N PRO A 276 10.14 -10.45 -3.75
CA PRO A 276 8.70 -10.30 -3.89
C PRO A 276 8.09 -11.53 -4.60
N MET A 277 7.12 -12.17 -3.96
CA MET A 277 6.35 -13.28 -4.52
C MET A 277 4.99 -12.78 -5.01
N MET A 278 4.73 -12.91 -6.30
CA MET A 278 3.44 -12.57 -6.89
C MET A 278 2.41 -13.66 -6.55
N ILE A 279 1.42 -13.33 -5.73
CA ILE A 279 0.41 -14.29 -5.29
C ILE A 279 -0.92 -14.04 -6.00
N TYR A 280 -1.31 -14.99 -6.84
CA TYR A 280 -2.43 -14.83 -7.78
C TYR A 280 -3.83 -15.09 -7.19
N ARG A 281 -4.15 -14.38 -6.09
CA ARG A 281 -5.42 -14.46 -5.35
C ARG A 281 -5.60 -13.23 -4.47
N LEU A 282 -6.84 -12.98 -4.03
CA LEU A 282 -7.19 -11.88 -3.13
C LEU A 282 -6.47 -11.99 -1.78
N ASP A 283 -6.58 -13.14 -1.09
CA ASP A 283 -5.86 -13.43 0.16
C ASP A 283 -5.62 -14.96 0.29
N ARG A 284 -5.13 -15.41 1.45
CA ARG A 284 -5.03 -16.81 1.89
C ARG A 284 -6.42 -17.45 1.96
N PHE A 285 -6.47 -18.78 1.85
CA PHE A 285 -7.74 -19.51 1.88
C PHE A 285 -8.52 -19.26 3.18
N GLY A 286 -9.78 -18.85 3.07
CA GLY A 286 -10.68 -18.61 4.20
C GLY A 286 -10.37 -17.35 5.03
N ARG A 287 -9.45 -16.50 4.55
CA ARG A 287 -8.97 -15.32 5.29
C ARG A 287 -9.11 -14.05 4.46
N GLY A 288 -8.85 -12.90 5.06
CA GLY A 288 -8.89 -11.60 4.41
C GLY A 288 -7.94 -10.61 5.06
N GLY A 289 -8.05 -9.36 4.62
CA GLY A 289 -7.39 -8.20 5.22
C GLY A 289 -7.98 -6.94 4.63
N HIS A 290 -7.64 -5.78 5.19
CA HIS A 290 -8.32 -4.52 4.89
C HIS A 290 -8.13 -3.94 3.48
N HIS A 291 -7.33 -4.55 2.60
CA HIS A 291 -7.36 -4.22 1.17
C HIS A 291 -8.71 -4.58 0.53
N ARG A 292 -9.35 -5.68 0.98
CA ARG A 292 -10.57 -6.23 0.36
C ARG A 292 -11.75 -5.26 0.30
N PRO A 293 -12.13 -4.53 1.36
CA PRO A 293 -13.24 -3.58 1.26
C PRO A 293 -13.03 -2.47 0.22
N PHE A 294 -11.77 -2.09 -0.07
CA PHE A 294 -11.47 -1.15 -1.15
C PHE A 294 -11.58 -1.81 -2.52
N ASN A 295 -11.12 -3.06 -2.65
CA ASN A 295 -11.32 -3.90 -3.84
C ASN A 295 -12.82 -4.06 -4.16
N ASP A 296 -13.64 -4.34 -3.15
CA ASP A 296 -15.09 -4.50 -3.28
C ASP A 296 -15.79 -3.24 -3.81
N LEU A 297 -15.18 -2.05 -3.65
CA LEU A 297 -15.64 -0.79 -4.22
C LEU A 297 -14.97 -0.42 -5.56
N GLY A 298 -14.10 -1.28 -6.09
CA GLY A 298 -13.50 -1.15 -7.41
C GLY A 298 -12.14 -0.45 -7.45
N TRP A 299 -11.51 -0.21 -6.29
CA TRP A 299 -10.17 0.36 -6.24
C TRP A 299 -9.08 -0.72 -6.26
N ALA A 300 -7.88 -0.33 -6.68
CA ALA A 300 -6.72 -1.23 -6.63
C ALA A 300 -6.29 -1.43 -5.17
N GLY A 301 -6.15 -2.69 -4.77
CA GLY A 301 -5.76 -3.07 -3.42
C GLY A 301 -4.88 -4.31 -3.45
N ILE A 302 -3.81 -4.28 -2.66
CA ILE A 302 -2.87 -5.39 -2.48
C ILE A 302 -2.59 -5.62 -1.01
N ARG A 303 -2.21 -6.85 -0.67
CA ARG A 303 -1.66 -7.18 0.65
C ARG A 303 -0.18 -7.52 0.52
N ILE A 304 0.64 -6.83 1.31
CA ILE A 304 2.05 -7.13 1.50
C ILE A 304 2.20 -7.78 2.86
N MET A 305 2.72 -9.00 2.89
CA MET A 305 2.88 -9.76 4.13
C MET A 305 4.10 -10.68 4.07
N GLU A 306 4.57 -11.11 5.23
CA GLU A 306 5.58 -12.14 5.36
C GLU A 306 5.25 -13.43 4.60
N ALA A 307 6.28 -14.13 4.10
CA ALA A 307 6.09 -15.37 3.35
C ALA A 307 5.94 -16.61 4.25
N HIS A 308 6.34 -16.55 5.52
CA HIS A 308 6.50 -17.70 6.39
C HIS A 308 5.78 -17.52 7.72
N GLU A 309 4.45 -17.67 7.70
CA GLU A 309 3.58 -17.48 8.86
C GLU A 309 3.80 -18.54 9.94
N ASN A 310 3.62 -18.13 11.20
CA ASN A 310 3.67 -19.01 12.37
C ASN A 310 2.35 -19.01 13.16
N TYR A 311 1.54 -20.05 12.96
CA TYR A 311 0.20 -20.17 13.55
C TYR A 311 0.19 -20.43 15.06
N ASN A 312 1.34 -20.79 15.65
CA ASN A 312 1.44 -20.88 17.12
C ASN A 312 1.46 -19.49 17.76
N GLN A 313 1.82 -18.45 17.00
CA GLN A 313 1.94 -17.09 17.49
C GLN A 313 0.65 -16.31 17.23
N GLN A 314 0.12 -16.38 16.01
CA GLN A 314 -1.02 -15.59 15.58
C GLN A 314 -2.35 -16.00 16.25
N HIS A 315 -3.09 -15.03 16.80
CA HIS A 315 -4.42 -15.19 17.40
C HIS A 315 -4.48 -16.29 18.47
N GLN A 316 -3.44 -16.38 19.29
CA GLN A 316 -3.33 -17.38 20.35
C GLN A 316 -3.32 -16.72 21.72
N ASP A 317 -4.01 -17.32 22.67
CA ASP A 317 -3.82 -17.03 24.09
C ASP A 317 -2.34 -17.24 24.45
N ILE A 318 -1.79 -16.34 25.27
CA ILE A 318 -0.44 -16.49 25.82
C ILE A 318 -0.42 -17.72 26.73
N ARG A 319 0.29 -18.76 26.30
CA ARG A 319 0.49 -19.98 27.09
C ARG A 319 1.76 -20.71 26.63
N THR A 320 2.17 -21.68 27.42
CA THR A 320 3.15 -22.70 27.00
C THR A 320 2.49 -24.06 27.16
N GLU A 321 2.52 -24.86 26.10
CA GLU A 321 1.85 -26.15 26.05
C GLU A 321 2.75 -27.12 25.26
N ASN A 322 3.06 -28.28 25.84
CA ASN A 322 3.93 -29.30 25.23
C ASN A 322 5.29 -28.74 24.75
N GLY A 323 5.87 -27.79 25.49
CA GLY A 323 7.13 -27.12 25.15
C GLY A 323 7.02 -26.11 23.99
N ILE A 324 5.82 -25.88 23.45
CA ILE A 324 5.55 -24.86 22.43
C ILE A 324 4.98 -23.63 23.13
N GLU A 325 5.56 -22.48 22.82
CA GLU A 325 5.07 -21.21 23.30
C GLU A 325 4.12 -20.58 22.30
N TYR A 326 2.96 -20.17 22.81
CA TYR A 326 1.87 -19.58 22.06
C TYR A 326 1.70 -18.09 22.36
N GLY A 327 1.10 -17.40 21.41
CA GLY A 327 0.74 -15.98 21.49
C GLY A 327 1.76 -15.07 20.79
N ASP A 328 1.26 -13.99 20.23
CA ASP A 328 2.03 -13.08 19.38
C ASP A 328 2.83 -12.06 20.21
N LYS A 329 4.01 -12.48 20.65
CA LYS A 329 4.91 -11.73 21.54
C LYS A 329 6.03 -11.03 20.76
N LEU A 330 6.56 -9.95 21.36
CA LEU A 330 7.67 -9.16 20.79
C LEU A 330 8.89 -9.97 20.35
N LYS A 331 9.23 -11.05 21.06
CA LYS A 331 10.40 -11.87 20.74
C LYS A 331 10.29 -12.64 19.43
N PHE A 332 9.08 -12.78 18.89
CA PHE A 332 8.85 -13.44 17.60
C PHE A 332 8.94 -12.47 16.42
N VAL A 333 9.02 -11.17 16.69
CA VAL A 333 9.18 -10.13 15.67
C VAL A 333 10.65 -9.92 15.34
N ASN A 334 10.98 -10.00 14.07
CA ASN A 334 12.25 -9.57 13.52
C ASN A 334 12.16 -8.10 13.05
N PHE A 335 12.62 -7.18 13.90
CA PHE A 335 12.52 -5.73 13.64
C PHE A 335 13.29 -5.26 12.40
N ASN A 336 14.39 -5.94 12.03
CA ASN A 336 15.13 -5.61 10.82
C ASN A 336 14.37 -6.03 9.56
N TYR A 337 13.65 -7.15 9.61
CA TYR A 337 12.78 -7.58 8.53
C TYR A 337 11.56 -6.65 8.37
N ALA A 338 10.93 -6.26 9.50
CA ALA A 338 9.87 -5.25 9.48
C ALA A 338 10.32 -3.92 8.87
N ALA A 339 11.56 -3.49 9.16
CA ALA A 339 12.17 -2.33 8.51
C ALA A 339 12.34 -2.51 7.00
N LYS A 340 12.77 -3.68 6.53
CA LYS A 340 12.88 -3.96 5.09
C LYS A 340 11.52 -3.90 4.39
N LEU A 341 10.47 -4.50 4.95
CA LEU A 341 9.13 -4.42 4.36
C LEU A 341 8.55 -3.01 4.45
N THR A 342 8.86 -2.25 5.49
CA THR A 342 8.51 -0.83 5.57
C THR A 342 9.22 -0.02 4.47
N ALA A 343 10.50 -0.28 4.20
CA ALA A 343 11.23 0.35 3.11
C ALA A 343 10.63 0.00 1.73
N VAL A 344 10.28 -1.27 1.50
CA VAL A 344 9.55 -1.70 0.29
C VAL A 344 8.27 -0.89 0.09
N ASN A 345 7.47 -0.70 1.15
CA ASN A 345 6.27 0.12 1.07
C ASN A 345 6.62 1.59 0.78
N ALA A 346 7.55 2.18 1.55
CA ALA A 346 7.91 3.58 1.46
C ALA A 346 8.38 3.98 0.04
N ILE A 347 9.25 3.19 -0.59
CA ILE A 347 9.70 3.50 -1.96
C ILE A 347 8.59 3.38 -3.00
N ASN A 348 7.65 2.46 -2.82
CA ASN A 348 6.54 2.29 -3.75
C ASN A 348 5.48 3.38 -3.59
N LEU A 349 5.19 3.78 -2.36
CA LEU A 349 4.36 4.95 -2.06
C LEU A 349 4.97 6.21 -2.68
N ALA A 350 6.26 6.47 -2.41
CA ALA A 350 6.96 7.65 -2.92
C ALA A 350 6.98 7.68 -4.46
N SER A 351 7.38 6.57 -5.08
CA SER A 351 7.46 6.43 -6.54
C SER A 351 6.10 6.64 -7.21
N LEU A 352 5.01 6.06 -6.67
CA LEU A 352 3.66 6.30 -7.20
C LEU A 352 3.17 7.72 -6.91
N ALA A 353 3.52 8.29 -5.76
CA ALA A 353 3.06 9.61 -5.37
C ALA A 353 3.73 10.74 -6.17
N TRP A 354 4.95 10.52 -6.66
CA TRP A 354 5.61 11.40 -7.64
C TRP A 354 5.16 11.19 -9.08
N ALA A 355 4.54 10.05 -9.41
CA ALA A 355 4.17 9.72 -10.77
C ALA A 355 2.93 10.49 -11.28
N PRO A 356 2.85 10.78 -12.59
CA PRO A 356 1.63 11.28 -13.21
C PRO A 356 0.51 10.23 -13.21
N PRO A 357 -0.74 10.61 -13.57
CA PRO A 357 -1.82 9.65 -13.79
C PRO A 357 -1.49 8.59 -14.84
N ALA A 358 -2.06 7.40 -14.69
CA ALA A 358 -1.97 6.39 -15.73
C ALA A 358 -2.75 6.83 -16.98
N PRO A 359 -2.26 6.49 -18.20
CA PRO A 359 -2.99 6.74 -19.43
C PRO A 359 -4.38 6.09 -19.41
N LYS A 360 -5.36 6.77 -20.01
CA LYS A 360 -6.72 6.24 -20.19
C LYS A 360 -6.94 5.84 -21.65
N ASN A 361 -7.97 5.02 -21.88
CA ASN A 361 -8.36 4.54 -23.22
C ASN A 361 -7.20 3.90 -23.98
N VAL A 362 -6.37 3.12 -23.27
CA VAL A 362 -5.34 2.32 -23.93
C VAL A 362 -6.04 1.29 -24.82
N ALA A 363 -5.72 1.33 -26.11
CA ALA A 363 -6.22 0.44 -27.14
C ALA A 363 -5.06 -0.25 -27.85
N ILE A 364 -5.30 -1.47 -28.33
CA ILE A 364 -4.32 -2.28 -29.04
C ILE A 364 -4.81 -2.60 -30.46
N GLY A 365 -3.90 -2.62 -31.43
CA GLY A 365 -4.15 -2.92 -32.83
C GLY A 365 -2.97 -3.70 -33.43
N GLY A 366 -3.02 -3.96 -34.73
CA GLY A 366 -2.08 -4.91 -35.38
C GLY A 366 -2.62 -6.34 -35.46
N VAL A 367 -3.96 -6.47 -35.53
CA VAL A 367 -4.64 -7.76 -35.69
C VAL A 367 -4.29 -8.34 -37.07
N VAL A 368 -3.71 -9.55 -37.10
CA VAL A 368 -3.20 -10.20 -38.33
C VAL A 368 -2.04 -9.41 -38.97
N GLU A 369 -1.27 -8.69 -38.15
CA GLU A 369 -0.07 -7.96 -38.60
C GLU A 369 1.17 -8.41 -37.81
N PRO A 370 2.39 -8.28 -38.37
CA PRO A 370 3.63 -8.65 -37.69
C PRO A 370 4.06 -7.66 -36.59
N SER A 371 3.27 -6.61 -36.34
CA SER A 371 3.64 -5.50 -35.46
C SER A 371 2.46 -5.06 -34.59
N ALA A 372 2.65 -5.03 -33.28
CA ALA A 372 1.67 -4.53 -32.33
C ALA A 372 1.60 -3.00 -32.37
N LYS A 373 0.38 -2.45 -32.45
CA LYS A 373 0.11 -1.01 -32.42
C LYS A 373 -0.60 -0.66 -31.12
N LEU A 374 -0.21 0.43 -30.47
CA LEU A 374 -0.87 0.93 -29.26
C LEU A 374 -1.29 2.38 -29.44
N LYS A 375 -2.43 2.73 -28.84
CA LYS A 375 -2.96 4.10 -28.80
C LYS A 375 -3.53 4.42 -27.43
N TRP A 376 -3.38 5.65 -26.95
CA TRP A 376 -3.85 6.08 -25.63
C TRP A 376 -4.12 7.59 -25.59
N ASN A 377 -4.84 8.02 -24.56
CA ASN A 377 -5.01 9.45 -24.27
C ASN A 377 -3.75 10.01 -23.61
N LYS A 378 -3.27 11.18 -24.09
CA LYS A 378 -2.17 11.89 -23.42
C LYS A 378 -2.56 12.29 -21.99
N VAL A 379 -1.59 12.20 -21.09
CA VAL A 379 -1.73 12.54 -19.67
C VAL A 379 -1.11 13.91 -19.41
N LYS A 380 -1.90 14.85 -18.88
CA LYS A 380 -1.38 16.15 -18.44
C LYS A 380 -0.32 15.95 -17.35
N GLY A 381 0.88 16.46 -17.57
CA GLY A 381 2.00 16.36 -16.64
C GLY A 381 2.96 15.20 -16.91
N ALA A 382 2.67 14.34 -17.90
CA ALA A 382 3.63 13.38 -18.42
C ALA A 382 4.60 14.07 -19.39
N THR A 383 5.86 13.64 -19.39
CA THR A 383 6.91 14.03 -20.35
C THR A 383 7.15 12.98 -21.43
N GLY A 384 6.54 11.80 -21.28
CA GLY A 384 6.48 10.77 -22.32
C GLY A 384 5.82 9.50 -21.80
N TYR A 385 5.92 8.44 -22.59
CA TYR A 385 5.29 7.16 -22.29
C TYR A 385 6.28 6.02 -22.41
N LYS A 386 5.99 4.95 -21.67
CA LYS A 386 6.73 3.70 -21.75
C LYS A 386 5.75 2.57 -22.04
N ILE A 387 6.02 1.84 -23.11
CA ILE A 387 5.27 0.64 -23.49
C ILE A 387 5.94 -0.55 -22.82
N TYR A 388 5.11 -1.40 -22.24
CA TYR A 388 5.49 -2.66 -21.62
C TYR A 388 4.91 -3.81 -22.41
N TRP A 389 5.66 -4.91 -22.49
CA TRP A 389 5.13 -6.19 -22.93
C TRP A 389 5.74 -7.35 -22.14
N ARG A 390 5.02 -8.46 -22.09
CA ARG A 390 5.41 -9.66 -21.33
C ARG A 390 4.88 -10.92 -21.99
N ASP A 391 5.55 -12.03 -21.74
CA ASP A 391 5.05 -13.34 -22.13
C ASP A 391 3.68 -13.57 -21.48
N THR A 392 2.80 -14.30 -22.18
CA THR A 392 1.42 -14.56 -21.70
C THR A 392 1.40 -15.33 -20.37
N THR A 393 2.48 -16.05 -20.05
CA THR A 393 2.69 -16.80 -18.81
C THR A 393 3.46 -16.02 -17.72
N SER A 394 4.11 -14.90 -18.07
CA SER A 394 4.92 -14.15 -17.11
C SER A 394 4.06 -13.41 -16.09
N PRO A 395 4.35 -13.51 -14.78
CA PRO A 395 3.62 -12.75 -13.78
C PRO A 395 4.03 -11.27 -13.72
N THR A 396 5.10 -10.89 -14.42
CA THR A 396 5.75 -9.57 -14.37
C THR A 396 5.81 -8.91 -15.74
N TRP A 397 6.20 -7.64 -15.81
CA TRP A 397 6.53 -7.01 -17.09
C TRP A 397 7.97 -7.34 -17.45
N ASP A 398 8.18 -8.05 -18.55
CA ASP A 398 9.49 -8.60 -18.94
C ASP A 398 10.30 -7.60 -19.76
N TYR A 399 9.61 -6.83 -20.60
CA TYR A 399 10.23 -5.91 -21.55
C TYR A 399 9.57 -4.54 -21.51
N SER A 400 10.34 -3.52 -21.90
CA SER A 400 9.79 -2.16 -22.01
C SER A 400 10.56 -1.29 -23.00
N ARG A 401 9.88 -0.26 -23.53
CA ARG A 401 10.46 0.75 -24.42
C ARG A 401 9.89 2.12 -24.09
N TYR A 402 10.75 3.11 -23.83
CA TYR A 402 10.34 4.51 -23.76
C TYR A 402 10.14 5.05 -25.19
N VAL A 403 9.03 5.76 -25.40
CA VAL A 403 8.58 6.19 -26.75
C VAL A 403 8.39 7.70 -26.88
N GLY A 404 8.82 8.48 -25.90
CA GLY A 404 8.67 9.95 -25.90
C GLY A 404 7.22 10.40 -25.69
N ASP A 405 6.94 11.68 -25.95
CA ASP A 405 5.59 12.28 -25.82
C ASP A 405 4.72 12.05 -27.06
N VAL A 406 4.34 10.79 -27.27
CA VAL A 406 3.43 10.34 -28.33
C VAL A 406 2.12 9.83 -27.73
N SER A 407 1.07 9.71 -28.55
CA SER A 407 -0.22 9.11 -28.15
C SER A 407 -0.52 7.78 -28.86
N GLU A 408 0.36 7.39 -29.77
CA GLU A 408 0.31 6.12 -30.48
C GLU A 408 1.72 5.69 -30.87
N PHE A 409 1.94 4.39 -30.99
CA PHE A 409 3.23 3.83 -31.35
C PHE A 409 3.09 2.41 -31.91
N THR A 410 3.95 2.06 -32.87
CA THR A 410 4.06 0.71 -33.45
C THR A 410 5.33 0.02 -32.96
N LEU A 411 5.20 -1.16 -32.37
CA LEU A 411 6.30 -2.05 -32.03
C LEU A 411 6.59 -2.98 -33.23
N GLU A 412 7.50 -2.54 -34.10
CA GLU A 412 7.85 -3.31 -35.30
C GLU A 412 8.42 -4.69 -34.97
N GLY A 413 7.89 -5.74 -35.61
CA GLY A 413 8.32 -7.12 -35.44
C GLY A 413 7.89 -7.79 -34.13
N ILE A 414 7.11 -7.11 -33.30
CA ILE A 414 6.53 -7.69 -32.09
C ILE A 414 5.09 -8.10 -32.39
N VAL A 415 4.89 -9.40 -32.59
CA VAL A 415 3.57 -9.98 -32.91
C VAL A 415 2.64 -9.86 -31.71
N ILE A 416 1.44 -9.30 -31.94
CA ILE A 416 0.45 -9.02 -30.90
C ILE A 416 0.01 -10.28 -30.13
N ASP A 417 -0.15 -11.41 -30.80
CA ASP A 417 -0.73 -12.63 -30.20
C ASP A 417 0.22 -13.35 -29.22
N ASN A 418 1.51 -13.02 -29.24
CA ASN A 418 2.52 -13.69 -28.42
C ASN A 418 2.69 -13.05 -27.03
N TYR A 419 2.16 -11.85 -26.82
CA TYR A 419 2.45 -11.04 -25.64
C TYR A 419 1.21 -10.34 -25.08
N PHE A 420 1.28 -9.98 -23.80
CA PHE A 420 0.44 -8.92 -23.26
C PHE A 420 1.17 -7.59 -23.31
N PHE A 421 0.42 -6.50 -23.43
CA PHE A 421 0.96 -5.15 -23.53
C PHE A 421 0.36 -4.21 -22.50
N GLY A 422 1.00 -3.07 -22.28
CA GLY A 422 0.46 -1.99 -21.49
C GLY A 422 1.26 -0.70 -21.64
N VAL A 423 0.69 0.40 -21.19
CA VAL A 423 1.32 1.73 -21.31
C VAL A 423 1.36 2.42 -19.96
N ALA A 424 2.51 2.97 -19.59
CA ALA A 424 2.68 3.84 -18.43
C ALA A 424 3.02 5.27 -18.88
N ALA A 425 2.52 6.24 -18.16
CA ALA A 425 2.95 7.63 -18.29
C ALA A 425 4.22 7.85 -17.46
N VAL A 426 5.13 8.66 -17.97
CA VAL A 426 6.41 9.01 -17.33
C VAL A 426 6.40 10.48 -16.97
N GLY A 427 6.68 10.81 -15.72
CA GLY A 427 6.81 12.19 -15.24
C GLY A 427 8.18 12.79 -15.54
N LYS A 428 8.33 14.10 -15.29
CA LYS A 428 9.60 14.83 -15.47
C LYS A 428 10.76 14.23 -14.67
N ASP A 429 10.45 13.67 -13.51
CA ASP A 429 11.40 13.07 -12.55
C ASP A 429 11.68 11.58 -12.86
N GLY A 430 11.18 11.08 -14.01
CA GLY A 430 11.36 9.69 -14.45
C GLY A 430 10.46 8.67 -13.75
N PHE A 431 9.68 9.08 -12.75
CA PHE A 431 8.69 8.22 -12.09
C PHE A 431 7.53 7.88 -13.02
N GLU A 432 7.10 6.63 -12.94
CA GLU A 432 6.12 6.05 -13.83
C GLU A 432 4.80 5.81 -13.10
N SER A 433 3.68 6.00 -13.81
CA SER A 433 2.38 5.52 -13.35
C SER A 433 2.37 3.98 -13.26
N VAL A 434 1.33 3.42 -12.63
CA VAL A 434 1.00 2.00 -12.89
C VAL A 434 0.75 1.79 -14.39
N VAL A 435 1.04 0.58 -14.87
CA VAL A 435 0.82 0.22 -16.27
C VAL A 435 -0.69 0.08 -16.52
N ALA A 436 -1.19 0.79 -17.53
CA ALA A 436 -2.57 0.66 -18.00
C ALA A 436 -2.64 -0.43 -19.08
N PHE A 437 -3.43 -1.47 -18.81
CA PHE A 437 -3.70 -2.55 -19.76
C PHE A 437 -4.68 -2.09 -20.87
N PRO A 438 -4.48 -2.51 -22.14
CA PRO A 438 -5.41 -2.20 -23.22
C PRO A 438 -6.78 -2.86 -22.98
N ASN A 439 -7.86 -2.07 -23.01
CA ASN A 439 -9.23 -2.60 -22.86
C ASN A 439 -10.11 -2.32 -24.10
N ALA A 440 -9.47 -1.99 -25.22
CA ALA A 440 -10.12 -1.73 -26.49
C ALA A 440 -9.21 -2.20 -27.63
N VAL A 441 -9.82 -2.54 -28.77
CA VAL A 441 -9.10 -2.86 -30.01
C VAL A 441 -9.42 -1.84 -31.09
N PHE A 442 -8.43 -1.54 -31.93
CA PHE A 442 -8.60 -0.78 -33.16
C PHE A 442 -7.97 -1.53 -34.33
N ARG A 443 -8.42 -1.21 -35.54
CA ARG A 443 -7.85 -1.73 -36.78
C ARG A 443 -6.84 -0.74 -37.33
#